data_AF-A0AB36FTW4-F1
#
_entry.id   AF-A0AB36FTW4-F1
#
_cell.length_a   1.000
_cell.length_b   1.000
_cell.length_c   1.000
_cell.angle_alpha   90.00
_cell.angle_beta   90.00
_cell.angle_gamma   90.00
#
_symmetry.space_group_name_H-M   'P 1'
#
loop_
_entity.id
_entity.type
_entity.pdbx_description
1 polymer ?
#
loop_
_entity_poly.entity_id
_entity_poly.type
_entity_poly.pdbx_seq_one_letter_code
_entity_poly.pdbx_strand_id
1 'polypeptide(L)'
;MGYQWAILAVFIMFALLEAKNGKLFKKATEVSDDGKVELIGTLLLFIVTQPLVLFCSATMMALAFPQYQGILVDSPILLYIALLLIFDDMMQYWWHRLSHSTRFLYNLHRAHHNAKYMSVRIIYRNNFFYYLFMPSLWFSGALIYLGLGWTYAFYLVVKLTVITGAHAEWKWDKTLYSIRWLHPVAWVIERTISTPSTHSAHHGLKADDGVTNYKGNYGNLLFFWDVLFGTAKITRQYPAQYGIEGMFYANWKEQLIWPLYKTPRKPRVVRSPSTKVNDASQPLIPNTKQIPTGETIESKA
;
A
#
# COMPACT_ATOMS: atom_id res chain seq x y z
N MET A 1 2.76 -15.40 27.16
CA MET A 1 3.50 -14.26 26.56
C MET A 1 2.59 -13.04 26.51
N GLY A 2 3.13 -11.82 26.60
CA GLY A 2 2.36 -10.60 26.33
C GLY A 2 2.04 -10.45 24.83
N TYR A 3 0.96 -9.75 24.49
CA TYR A 3 0.49 -9.59 23.11
C TYR A 3 1.51 -8.91 22.19
N GLN A 4 2.37 -8.03 22.73
CA GLN A 4 3.46 -7.39 22.00
C GLN A 4 4.46 -8.42 21.46
N TRP A 5 4.74 -9.48 22.22
CA TRP A 5 5.60 -10.59 21.78
C TRP A 5 4.93 -11.43 20.69
N ALA A 6 3.60 -11.57 20.72
CA ALA A 6 2.86 -12.23 19.65
C ALA A 6 2.90 -11.41 18.34
N ILE A 7 2.71 -10.08 18.43
CA ILE A 7 2.85 -9.16 17.28
C ILE A 7 4.28 -9.21 16.70
N LEU A 8 5.30 -9.19 17.56
CA LEU A 8 6.70 -9.30 17.13
C LEU A 8 7.00 -10.67 16.50
N ALA A 9 6.50 -11.77 17.08
CA ALA A 9 6.64 -13.11 16.52
C ALA A 9 5.95 -13.24 15.15
N VAL A 10 4.77 -12.65 14.98
CA VAL A 10 4.06 -12.56 13.68
C VAL A 10 4.91 -11.82 12.64
N PHE A 11 5.46 -10.66 12.98
CA PHE A 11 6.32 -9.90 12.06
C PHE A 11 7.59 -10.69 11.70
N ILE A 12 8.28 -11.28 12.68
CA ILE A 12 9.48 -12.10 12.46
C ILE A 12 9.15 -13.33 11.60
N MET A 13 8.04 -14.02 11.86
CA MET A 13 7.59 -15.17 11.08
C MET A 13 7.40 -14.81 9.61
N PHE A 14 6.64 -13.76 9.30
CA PHE A 14 6.45 -13.34 7.91
C PHE A 14 7.74 -12.78 7.28
N ALA A 15 8.61 -12.11 8.03
CA ALA A 15 9.92 -11.66 7.54
C ALA A 15 10.86 -12.82 7.19
N LEU A 16 10.87 -13.90 7.99
CA LEU A 16 11.62 -15.12 7.71
C LEU A 16 11.03 -15.90 6.52
N LEU A 17 9.70 -15.94 6.39
CA LEU A 17 9.03 -16.58 5.26
C LEU A 17 9.22 -15.77 3.96
N GLU A 18 9.25 -14.44 4.02
CA GLU A 18 9.65 -13.57 2.91
C GLU A 18 11.12 -13.79 2.53
N ALA A 19 12.04 -13.85 3.51
CA ALA A 19 13.46 -14.14 3.27
C ALA A 19 13.68 -15.55 2.66
N LYS A 20 12.85 -16.54 3.01
CA LYS A 20 12.89 -17.91 2.46
C LYS A 20 12.34 -18.01 1.04
N ASN A 21 11.36 -17.18 0.67
CA ASN A 21 10.64 -17.27 -0.61
C ASN A 21 11.00 -16.15 -1.60
N GLY A 22 11.91 -15.25 -1.25
CA GLY A 22 12.22 -14.04 -2.04
C GLY A 22 13.44 -13.31 -1.48
N LYS A 23 13.33 -11.98 -1.29
CA LYS A 23 14.39 -11.18 -0.65
C LYS A 23 13.78 -10.18 0.31
N LEU A 24 14.08 -10.30 1.60
CA LEU A 24 13.67 -9.29 2.58
C LEU A 24 14.33 -7.92 2.30
N PHE A 25 15.62 -7.90 1.94
CA PHE A 25 16.41 -6.70 1.65
C PHE A 25 17.09 -6.77 0.27
N LYS A 26 17.46 -5.60 -0.29
CA LYS A 26 18.09 -5.46 -1.62
C LYS A 26 17.21 -6.02 -2.74
N LYS A 27 15.93 -5.63 -2.72
CA LYS A 27 14.96 -5.91 -3.79
C LYS A 27 15.34 -5.11 -5.04
N ALA A 28 14.99 -5.61 -6.23
CA ALA A 28 15.52 -5.10 -7.50
C ALA A 28 15.15 -3.63 -7.82
N THR A 29 14.13 -3.08 -7.14
CA THR A 29 13.61 -1.72 -7.32
C THR A 29 13.78 -0.84 -6.08
N GLU A 30 14.52 -1.31 -5.07
CA GLU A 30 14.74 -0.65 -3.78
C GLU A 30 15.82 0.45 -3.85
N VAL A 31 15.57 1.59 -3.20
CA VAL A 31 16.49 2.73 -3.12
C VAL A 31 16.89 3.04 -1.67
N SER A 32 18.01 3.74 -1.48
CA SER A 32 18.56 4.01 -0.14
C SER A 32 17.70 4.92 0.74
N ASP A 33 16.69 5.61 0.19
CA ASP A 33 15.69 6.34 0.96
C ASP A 33 14.57 5.42 1.49
N ASP A 34 14.34 4.24 0.91
CA ASP A 34 13.26 3.34 1.32
C ASP A 34 13.45 2.84 2.76
N GLY A 35 14.61 2.24 3.05
CA GLY A 35 14.94 1.77 4.40
C GLY A 35 14.94 2.88 5.47
N LYS A 36 15.11 4.15 5.06
CA LYS A 36 14.97 5.31 5.97
C LYS A 36 13.50 5.59 6.28
N VAL A 37 12.62 5.59 5.27
CA VAL A 37 11.17 5.80 5.47
C VAL A 37 10.56 4.63 6.24
N GLU A 38 10.99 3.40 5.98
CA GLU A 38 10.56 2.20 6.72
C GLU A 38 10.98 2.28 8.19
N LEU A 39 12.28 2.46 8.48
CA LEU A 39 12.78 2.50 9.85
C LEU A 39 12.25 3.71 10.63
N ILE A 40 12.43 4.92 10.10
CA ILE A 40 12.05 6.16 10.80
C ILE A 40 10.52 6.26 10.89
N GLY A 41 9.77 5.85 9.86
CA GLY A 41 8.30 5.83 9.90
C GLY A 41 7.75 4.84 10.94
N THR A 42 8.34 3.65 11.04
CA THR A 42 7.99 2.67 12.09
C THR A 42 8.28 3.20 13.50
N LEU A 43 9.46 3.80 13.71
CA LEU A 43 9.83 4.39 15.00
C LEU A 43 8.93 5.59 15.36
N LEU A 44 8.65 6.48 14.40
CA LEU A 44 7.72 7.60 14.61
C LEU A 44 6.32 7.11 15.00
N LEU A 45 5.79 6.09 14.32
CA LEU A 45 4.49 5.51 14.68
C LEU A 45 4.48 4.97 16.11
N PHE A 46 5.35 4.02 16.44
CA PHE A 46 5.26 3.27 17.69
C PHE A 46 5.79 4.02 18.93
N ILE A 47 6.73 4.96 18.75
CA ILE A 47 7.31 5.73 19.87
C ILE A 47 6.61 7.08 20.05
N VAL A 48 6.10 7.69 18.98
CA VAL A 48 5.52 9.05 19.03
C VAL A 48 4.03 9.05 18.70
N THR A 49 3.64 8.75 17.47
CA THR A 49 2.27 9.06 16.99
C THR A 49 1.19 8.19 17.64
N GLN A 50 1.40 6.87 17.75
CA GLN A 50 0.41 5.98 18.36
C GLN A 50 0.28 6.21 19.88
N PRO A 51 1.37 6.29 20.68
CA PRO A 51 1.25 6.65 22.09
C PRO A 51 0.57 8.01 22.31
N LEU A 52 0.93 9.03 21.51
CA LEU A 52 0.33 10.36 21.58
C LEU A 52 -1.17 10.34 21.27
N VAL A 53 -1.59 9.72 20.16
CA VAL A 53 -3.01 9.65 19.78
C VAL A 53 -3.85 8.88 20.80
N LEU A 54 -3.34 7.73 21.28
CA LEU A 54 -4.05 6.94 22.30
C LEU A 54 -4.16 7.70 23.63
N PHE A 55 -3.09 8.37 24.06
CA PHE A 55 -3.10 9.21 25.26
C PHE A 55 -4.06 10.40 25.12
N CYS A 56 -3.94 11.19 24.04
CA CYS A 56 -4.82 12.33 23.81
C CYS A 56 -6.29 11.92 23.71
N SER A 57 -6.61 10.80 23.03
CA SER A 57 -7.99 10.29 22.95
C SER A 57 -8.53 9.86 24.32
N ALA A 58 -7.74 9.13 25.12
CA ALA A 58 -8.13 8.76 26.47
C ALA A 58 -8.29 9.98 27.40
N THR A 59 -7.42 10.99 27.27
CA THR A 59 -7.54 12.26 28.01
C THR A 59 -8.77 13.05 27.60
N MET A 60 -9.08 13.14 26.31
CA MET A 60 -10.30 13.79 25.81
C MET A 60 -11.56 13.10 26.34
N MET A 61 -11.59 11.76 26.34
CA MET A 61 -12.69 11.00 26.94
C MET A 61 -12.80 11.23 28.45
N ALA A 62 -11.67 11.24 29.18
CA ALA A 62 -11.66 11.48 30.62
C ALA A 62 -12.12 12.90 31.03
N LEU A 63 -11.86 13.90 30.19
CA LEU A 63 -12.27 15.29 30.43
C LEU A 63 -13.73 15.56 30.02
N ALA A 64 -14.21 14.96 28.93
CA ALA A 64 -15.56 15.21 28.40
C ALA A 64 -16.61 14.23 28.92
N PHE A 65 -16.21 12.99 29.24
CA PHE A 65 -17.11 11.89 29.58
C PHE A 65 -16.57 10.99 30.72
N PRO A 66 -16.13 11.55 31.87
CA PRO A 66 -15.55 10.79 32.98
C PRO A 66 -16.44 9.63 33.47
N GLN A 67 -17.77 9.81 33.40
CA GLN A 67 -18.78 8.82 33.80
C GLN A 67 -18.84 7.57 32.90
N TYR A 68 -18.13 7.53 31.77
CA TYR A 68 -18.09 6.38 30.85
C TYR A 68 -16.78 5.57 30.92
N GLN A 69 -15.87 5.89 31.85
CA GLN A 69 -14.65 5.08 32.03
C GLN A 69 -15.01 3.63 32.37
N GLY A 70 -14.55 2.68 31.56
CA GLY A 70 -14.79 1.25 31.78
C GLY A 70 -16.27 0.81 31.69
N ILE A 71 -17.20 1.66 31.26
CA ILE A 71 -18.65 1.35 31.29
C ILE A 71 -19.04 0.09 30.51
N LEU A 72 -18.21 -0.34 29.55
CA LEU A 72 -18.47 -1.54 28.76
C LEU A 72 -17.83 -2.80 29.35
N VAL A 73 -17.07 -2.76 30.45
CA VAL A 73 -16.15 -3.84 30.90
C VAL A 73 -16.78 -5.24 31.10
N ASP A 74 -18.06 -5.31 31.45
CA ASP A 74 -18.82 -6.56 31.63
C ASP A 74 -19.63 -6.96 30.37
N SER A 75 -19.42 -6.29 29.23
CA SER A 75 -20.16 -6.55 27.99
C SER A 75 -19.74 -7.87 27.32
N PRO A 76 -20.65 -8.52 26.56
CA PRO A 76 -20.31 -9.70 25.78
C PRO A 76 -19.17 -9.43 24.78
N ILE A 77 -18.23 -10.38 24.68
CA ILE A 77 -17.07 -10.33 23.76
C ILE A 77 -17.43 -10.03 22.30
N LEU A 78 -18.63 -10.44 21.85
CA LEU A 78 -19.13 -10.16 20.50
C LEU A 78 -19.41 -8.66 20.28
N LEU A 79 -19.84 -7.92 21.31
CA LEU A 79 -20.01 -6.46 21.22
C LEU A 79 -18.64 -5.78 21.06
N TYR A 80 -17.62 -6.22 21.81
CA TYR A 80 -16.27 -5.70 21.65
C TYR A 80 -15.72 -5.91 20.24
N ILE A 81 -15.89 -7.11 19.69
CA ILE A 81 -15.47 -7.43 18.31
C ILE A 81 -16.22 -6.56 17.31
N ALA A 82 -17.55 -6.40 17.45
CA ALA A 82 -18.34 -5.54 16.57
C ALA A 82 -17.89 -4.06 16.64
N LEU A 83 -17.66 -3.53 17.85
CA LEU A 83 -17.17 -2.16 18.06
C LEU A 83 -15.77 -1.96 17.44
N LEU A 84 -14.85 -2.91 17.59
CA LEU A 84 -13.51 -2.84 17.00
C LEU A 84 -13.54 -2.92 15.47
N LEU A 85 -14.37 -3.80 14.89
CA LEU A 85 -14.52 -3.88 13.44
C LEU A 85 -15.16 -2.63 12.83
N ILE A 86 -16.11 -1.99 13.53
CA ILE A 86 -16.80 -0.77 13.06
C ILE A 86 -15.94 0.49 13.27
N PHE A 87 -15.38 0.68 14.45
CA PHE A 87 -14.72 1.94 14.83
C PHE A 87 -13.19 1.94 14.62
N ASP A 88 -12.54 0.78 14.51
CA ASP A 88 -11.13 0.70 14.10
C ASP A 88 -10.96 0.22 12.64
N ASP A 89 -11.38 -1.00 12.26
CA ASP A 89 -11.06 -1.50 10.91
C ASP A 89 -11.85 -0.79 9.79
N MET A 90 -13.18 -0.62 9.93
CA MET A 90 -13.97 0.10 8.93
C MET A 90 -13.59 1.58 8.86
N MET A 91 -13.20 2.21 9.98
CA MET A 91 -12.67 3.58 9.97
C MET A 91 -11.29 3.68 9.29
N GLN A 92 -10.44 2.66 9.42
CA GLN A 92 -9.21 2.54 8.65
C GLN A 92 -9.48 2.35 7.15
N TYR A 93 -10.46 1.52 6.78
CA TYR A 93 -10.93 1.39 5.39
C TYR A 93 -11.39 2.74 4.82
N TRP A 94 -12.21 3.50 5.54
CA TRP A 94 -12.69 4.80 5.06
C TRP A 94 -11.57 5.84 4.96
N TRP A 95 -10.64 5.88 5.93
CA TRP A 95 -9.45 6.75 5.87
C TRP A 95 -8.55 6.45 4.68
N HIS A 96 -8.38 5.16 4.37
CA HIS A 96 -7.62 4.68 3.22
C HIS A 96 -8.31 5.03 1.89
N ARG A 97 -9.63 4.81 1.79
CA ARG A 97 -10.45 5.20 0.63
C ARG A 97 -10.46 6.72 0.40
N LEU A 98 -10.56 7.53 1.46
CA LEU A 98 -10.49 8.99 1.39
C LEU A 98 -9.10 9.49 1.00
N SER A 99 -8.04 8.79 1.45
CA SER A 99 -6.67 9.00 1.00
C SER A 99 -6.48 8.79 -0.49
N HIS A 100 -7.23 7.89 -1.13
CA HIS A 100 -7.18 7.70 -2.59
C HIS A 100 -8.19 8.56 -3.36
N SER A 101 -9.12 9.21 -2.65
CA SER A 101 -10.16 10.07 -3.23
C SER A 101 -9.78 11.55 -3.29
N THR A 102 -8.86 12.03 -2.42
CA THR A 102 -8.50 13.45 -2.35
C THR A 102 -7.00 13.71 -2.46
N ARG A 103 -6.61 14.76 -3.19
CA ARG A 103 -5.19 15.09 -3.41
C ARG A 103 -4.42 15.42 -2.14
N PHE A 104 -5.08 15.98 -1.11
CA PHE A 104 -4.42 16.30 0.16
C PHE A 104 -4.08 15.03 0.93
N LEU A 105 -5.08 14.20 1.23
CA LEU A 105 -4.88 12.94 1.98
C LEU A 105 -3.99 11.96 1.20
N TYR A 106 -4.05 11.95 -0.14
CA TYR A 106 -3.12 11.18 -0.96
C TYR A 106 -1.66 11.59 -0.75
N ASN A 107 -1.35 12.86 -0.47
CA ASN A 107 0.03 13.26 -0.15
C ASN A 107 0.48 12.84 1.25
N LEU A 108 -0.45 12.44 2.14
CA LEU A 108 -0.11 11.77 3.40
C LEU A 108 0.15 10.27 3.17
N HIS A 109 -0.70 9.62 2.37
CA HIS A 109 -0.62 8.17 2.16
C HIS A 109 0.39 7.73 1.08
N ARG A 110 0.75 8.60 0.11
CA ARG A 110 1.66 8.27 -1.01
C ARG A 110 3.02 7.68 -0.60
N ALA A 111 3.47 7.89 0.64
CA ALA A 111 4.70 7.29 1.15
C ALA A 111 4.64 5.75 1.09
N HIS A 112 3.46 5.18 1.33
CA HIS A 112 3.16 3.75 1.30
C HIS A 112 3.34 3.18 -0.12
N HIS A 113 2.68 3.82 -1.09
CA HIS A 113 2.77 3.47 -2.51
C HIS A 113 4.09 3.90 -3.18
N ASN A 114 4.97 4.65 -2.51
CA ASN A 114 6.26 5.05 -3.10
C ASN A 114 7.23 3.85 -3.22
N ALA A 115 7.01 2.77 -2.48
CA ALA A 115 7.76 1.53 -2.64
C ALA A 115 7.39 0.84 -3.97
N LYS A 116 8.41 0.40 -4.71
CA LYS A 116 8.25 -0.28 -6.02
C LYS A 116 8.26 -1.81 -5.91
N TYR A 117 7.84 -2.31 -4.74
CA TYR A 117 7.86 -3.73 -4.36
C TYR A 117 6.90 -3.94 -3.18
N MET A 118 6.48 -5.19 -2.98
CA MET A 118 5.83 -5.63 -1.75
C MET A 118 6.86 -6.14 -0.74
N SER A 119 6.59 -5.95 0.55
CA SER A 119 7.40 -6.45 1.66
C SER A 119 6.67 -6.27 2.99
N VAL A 120 6.91 -7.17 3.95
CA VAL A 120 6.57 -6.88 5.36
C VAL A 120 7.13 -5.56 5.88
N ARG A 121 8.22 -5.03 5.29
CA ARG A 121 8.82 -3.75 5.71
C ARG A 121 7.96 -2.52 5.39
N ILE A 122 7.08 -2.58 4.39
CA ILE A 122 6.34 -1.39 3.93
C ILE A 122 5.04 -1.12 4.69
N ILE A 123 4.62 -2.02 5.60
CA ILE A 123 3.38 -1.91 6.39
C ILE A 123 3.24 -0.52 7.04
N TYR A 124 4.27 -0.11 7.80
CA TYR A 124 4.22 1.13 8.58
C TYR A 124 4.70 2.37 7.81
N ARG A 125 5.03 2.22 6.53
CA ARG A 125 5.65 3.24 5.67
C ARG A 125 4.66 4.34 5.25
N ASN A 126 4.26 5.19 6.19
CA ASN A 126 3.36 6.32 5.95
C ASN A 126 3.92 7.64 6.51
N ASN A 127 3.30 8.75 6.10
CA ASN A 127 3.58 10.07 6.65
C ASN A 127 3.13 10.18 8.13
N PHE A 128 3.83 10.96 8.94
CA PHE A 128 3.46 11.23 10.34
C PHE A 128 2.01 11.71 10.49
N PHE A 129 1.57 12.63 9.63
CA PHE A 129 0.21 13.17 9.64
C PHE A 129 -0.84 12.18 9.12
N TYR A 130 -0.46 11.14 8.35
CA TYR A 130 -1.39 10.07 7.98
C TYR A 130 -1.86 9.32 9.22
N TYR A 131 -0.96 9.01 10.16
CA TYR A 131 -1.30 8.35 11.42
C TYR A 131 -1.90 9.32 12.46
N LEU A 132 -1.39 10.56 12.56
CA LEU A 132 -1.90 11.54 13.53
C LEU A 132 -3.40 11.82 13.33
N PHE A 133 -3.87 11.85 12.08
CA PHE A 133 -5.26 12.08 11.74
C PHE A 133 -6.07 10.80 11.44
N MET A 134 -5.47 9.62 11.64
CA MET A 134 -6.10 8.33 11.36
C MET A 134 -7.24 8.03 12.36
N PRO A 135 -8.52 8.05 11.96
CA PRO A 135 -9.62 8.01 12.93
C PRO A 135 -9.65 6.72 13.75
N SER A 136 -9.21 5.59 13.18
CA SER A 136 -9.17 4.30 13.85
C SER A 136 -8.26 4.27 15.09
N LEU A 137 -7.18 5.05 15.12
CA LEU A 137 -6.31 5.18 16.30
C LEU A 137 -6.98 6.00 17.41
N TRP A 138 -7.69 7.07 17.05
CA TRP A 138 -8.48 7.87 18.00
C TRP A 138 -9.63 7.04 18.59
N PHE A 139 -10.41 6.38 17.75
CA PHE A 139 -11.47 5.48 18.19
C PHE A 139 -10.95 4.29 19.02
N SER A 140 -9.79 3.72 18.69
CA SER A 140 -9.14 2.71 19.53
C SER A 140 -8.82 3.25 20.93
N GLY A 141 -8.29 4.47 21.03
CA GLY A 141 -8.06 5.13 22.33
C GLY A 141 -9.34 5.31 23.15
N ALA A 142 -10.44 5.70 22.50
CA ALA A 142 -11.74 5.83 23.16
C ALA A 142 -12.31 4.47 23.58
N LEU A 143 -12.24 3.44 22.73
CA LEU A 143 -12.69 2.08 23.06
C LEU A 143 -11.89 1.46 24.23
N ILE A 144 -10.57 1.68 24.28
CA ILE A 144 -9.74 1.26 25.42
C ILE A 144 -10.23 1.93 26.71
N TYR A 145 -10.50 3.23 26.67
CA TYR A 145 -11.04 4.00 27.81
C TYR A 145 -12.43 3.49 28.27
N LEU A 146 -13.30 3.11 27.33
CA LEU A 146 -14.62 2.52 27.61
C LEU A 146 -14.53 1.07 28.17
N GLY A 147 -13.33 0.46 28.20
CA GLY A 147 -13.08 -0.84 28.86
C GLY A 147 -12.45 -1.92 27.96
N LEU A 148 -12.33 -1.72 26.64
CA LEU A 148 -11.98 -2.80 25.70
C LEU A 148 -10.48 -3.18 25.67
N GLY A 149 -9.66 -2.69 26.60
CA GLY A 149 -8.19 -2.74 26.54
C GLY A 149 -7.58 -4.12 26.23
N TRP A 150 -7.99 -5.18 26.94
CA TRP A 150 -7.49 -6.54 26.68
C TRP A 150 -8.02 -7.13 25.37
N THR A 151 -9.28 -6.87 25.02
CA THR A 151 -9.85 -7.34 23.74
C THR A 151 -9.16 -6.67 22.56
N TYR A 152 -8.90 -5.37 22.63
CA TYR A 152 -8.11 -4.62 21.65
C TYR A 152 -6.69 -5.20 21.51
N ALA A 153 -6.05 -5.57 22.63
CA ALA A 153 -4.72 -6.18 22.60
C ALA A 153 -4.69 -7.54 21.86
N PHE A 154 -5.69 -8.42 22.06
CA PHE A 154 -5.81 -9.68 21.29
C PHE A 154 -6.20 -9.43 19.83
N TYR A 155 -7.14 -8.51 19.59
CA TYR A 155 -7.57 -8.09 18.27
C TYR A 155 -6.42 -7.52 17.43
N LEU A 156 -5.51 -6.75 18.03
CA LEU A 156 -4.30 -6.28 17.35
C LEU A 156 -3.40 -7.42 16.84
N VAL A 157 -3.32 -8.55 17.55
CA VAL A 157 -2.56 -9.73 17.05
C VAL A 157 -3.19 -10.25 15.76
N VAL A 158 -4.52 -10.38 15.71
CA VAL A 158 -5.25 -10.84 14.51
C VAL A 158 -5.13 -9.81 13.38
N LYS A 159 -5.40 -8.53 13.66
CA LYS A 159 -5.30 -7.41 12.71
C LYS A 159 -3.92 -7.34 12.08
N LEU A 160 -2.86 -7.37 12.89
CA LEU A 160 -1.48 -7.28 12.39
C LEU A 160 -1.01 -8.59 11.74
N THR A 161 -1.58 -9.76 12.06
CA THR A 161 -1.33 -11.00 11.31
C THR A 161 -1.83 -10.89 9.88
N VAL A 162 -3.07 -10.42 9.68
CA VAL A 162 -3.65 -10.25 8.35
C VAL A 162 -2.94 -9.14 7.57
N ILE A 163 -2.74 -7.97 8.19
CA ILE A 163 -2.03 -6.85 7.55
C ILE A 163 -0.61 -7.26 7.13
N THR A 164 0.17 -7.88 8.04
CA THR A 164 1.53 -8.35 7.71
C THR A 164 1.50 -9.40 6.60
N GLY A 165 0.56 -10.34 6.65
CA GLY A 165 0.36 -11.36 5.62
C GLY A 165 -0.02 -10.77 4.26
N ALA A 166 -0.79 -9.68 4.20
CA ALA A 166 -1.19 -9.04 2.95
C ALA A 166 -0.06 -8.21 2.31
N HIS A 167 0.83 -7.63 3.09
CA HIS A 167 1.96 -6.81 2.60
C HIS A 167 3.20 -7.62 2.20
N ALA A 168 3.32 -8.87 2.69
CA ALA A 168 4.49 -9.72 2.44
C ALA A 168 4.71 -10.01 0.93
N GLU A 169 5.97 -10.08 0.50
CA GLU A 169 6.32 -10.57 -0.84
C GLU A 169 6.00 -12.08 -1.00
N TRP A 170 5.90 -12.81 0.13
CA TRP A 170 5.48 -14.20 0.15
C TRP A 170 3.98 -14.35 -0.12
N LYS A 171 3.65 -14.69 -1.37
CA LYS A 171 2.30 -14.91 -1.91
C LYS A 171 1.68 -16.22 -1.43
N TRP A 172 1.41 -16.34 -0.13
CA TRP A 172 0.85 -17.54 0.51
C TRP A 172 -0.54 -17.94 -0.04
N ASP A 173 -1.34 -16.95 -0.44
CA ASP A 173 -2.66 -17.13 -1.03
C ASP A 173 -2.63 -17.87 -2.39
N LYS A 174 -1.51 -17.82 -3.11
CA LYS A 174 -1.29 -18.61 -4.34
C LYS A 174 -1.57 -20.10 -4.14
N THR A 175 -1.28 -20.63 -2.96
CA THR A 175 -1.53 -22.05 -2.59
C THR A 175 -3.02 -22.35 -2.49
N LEU A 176 -3.83 -21.40 -2.02
CA LEU A 176 -5.29 -21.52 -1.96
C LEU A 176 -5.90 -21.56 -3.37
N TYR A 177 -5.30 -20.85 -4.31
CA TYR A 177 -5.77 -20.75 -5.70
C TYR A 177 -5.28 -21.91 -6.58
N SER A 178 -4.09 -22.47 -6.35
CA SER A 178 -3.55 -23.58 -7.15
C SER A 178 -4.15 -24.95 -6.78
N ILE A 179 -4.54 -25.16 -5.52
CA ILE A 179 -5.04 -26.44 -5.02
C ILE A 179 -6.57 -26.48 -5.10
N ARG A 180 -7.12 -27.28 -6.03
CA ARG A 180 -8.57 -27.34 -6.33
C ARG A 180 -9.46 -27.58 -5.10
N TRP A 181 -9.06 -28.41 -4.14
CA TRP A 181 -9.87 -28.66 -2.94
C TRP A 181 -9.88 -27.50 -1.95
N LEU A 182 -8.92 -26.57 -2.02
CA LEU A 182 -8.92 -25.34 -1.24
C LEU A 182 -9.78 -24.23 -1.86
N HIS A 183 -10.34 -24.41 -3.07
CA HIS A 183 -11.12 -23.36 -3.76
C HIS A 183 -12.33 -22.82 -2.96
N PRO A 184 -13.09 -23.62 -2.18
CA PRO A 184 -14.14 -23.10 -1.30
C PRO A 184 -13.58 -22.21 -0.18
N VAL A 185 -12.45 -22.62 0.43
CA VAL A 185 -11.77 -21.84 1.47
C VAL A 185 -11.18 -20.55 0.90
N ALA A 186 -10.59 -20.63 -0.30
CA ALA A 186 -10.09 -19.48 -1.05
C ALA A 186 -11.19 -18.47 -1.34
N TRP A 187 -12.39 -18.93 -1.74
CA TRP A 187 -13.55 -18.09 -2.01
C TRP A 187 -14.01 -17.29 -0.79
N VAL A 188 -13.94 -17.86 0.42
CA VAL A 188 -14.24 -17.17 1.67
C VAL A 188 -13.12 -16.19 2.03
N ILE A 189 -11.86 -16.64 2.01
CA ILE A 189 -10.70 -15.82 2.40
C ILE A 189 -10.60 -14.56 1.54
N GLU A 190 -10.67 -14.69 0.21
CA GLU A 190 -10.56 -13.56 -0.73
C GLU A 190 -11.74 -12.56 -0.69
N ARG A 191 -12.76 -12.82 0.13
CA ARG A 191 -13.92 -11.93 0.37
C ARG A 191 -14.04 -11.43 1.81
N THR A 192 -13.21 -11.95 2.73
CA THR A 192 -13.30 -11.64 4.16
C THR A 192 -12.09 -10.88 4.65
N ILE A 193 -10.87 -11.35 4.36
CA ILE A 193 -9.60 -10.77 4.84
C ILE A 193 -8.71 -10.30 3.69
N SER A 194 -7.84 -9.33 3.96
CA SER A 194 -6.86 -8.89 2.97
C SER A 194 -5.80 -9.96 2.72
N THR A 195 -5.41 -10.13 1.46
CA THR A 195 -4.50 -11.18 0.97
C THR A 195 -3.37 -10.55 0.15
N PRO A 196 -2.24 -11.26 -0.07
CA PRO A 196 -1.20 -10.81 -0.97
C PRO A 196 -1.73 -10.40 -2.34
N SER A 197 -2.68 -11.13 -2.95
CA SER A 197 -3.24 -10.76 -4.26
C SER A 197 -4.14 -9.53 -4.21
N THR A 198 -5.07 -9.45 -3.27
CA THR A 198 -5.98 -8.28 -3.18
C THR A 198 -5.23 -6.99 -2.84
N HIS A 199 -4.26 -7.05 -1.93
CA HIS A 199 -3.44 -5.89 -1.57
C HIS A 199 -2.29 -5.60 -2.57
N SER A 200 -1.69 -6.62 -3.21
CA SER A 200 -0.77 -6.38 -4.34
C SER A 200 -1.47 -5.65 -5.49
N ALA A 201 -2.72 -6.00 -5.81
CA ALA A 201 -3.51 -5.29 -6.81
C ALA A 201 -3.72 -3.81 -6.43
N HIS A 202 -3.91 -3.50 -5.14
CA HIS A 202 -4.00 -2.11 -4.67
C HIS A 202 -2.70 -1.31 -4.90
N HIS A 203 -1.53 -1.95 -4.72
CA HIS A 203 -0.21 -1.33 -4.92
C HIS A 203 0.30 -1.34 -6.37
N GLY A 204 -0.47 -1.89 -7.31
CA GLY A 204 -0.07 -2.02 -8.71
C GLY A 204 0.13 -0.68 -9.41
N LEU A 205 1.15 -0.59 -10.27
CA LEU A 205 1.61 0.67 -10.86
C LEU A 205 0.63 1.26 -11.89
N LYS A 206 -0.06 0.41 -12.67
CA LYS A 206 -0.83 0.81 -13.85
C LYS A 206 -2.14 0.04 -13.96
N ALA A 207 -3.24 0.72 -14.28
CA ALA A 207 -4.54 0.09 -14.44
C ALA A 207 -4.70 -0.73 -15.74
N ASP A 208 -3.77 -0.58 -16.70
CA ASP A 208 -3.78 -1.28 -17.99
C ASP A 208 -3.33 -2.76 -17.91
N ASP A 209 -2.71 -3.18 -16.80
CA ASP A 209 -2.21 -4.55 -16.60
C ASP A 209 -3.30 -5.61 -16.32
N GLY A 210 -4.58 -5.19 -16.27
CA GLY A 210 -5.73 -6.04 -15.98
C GLY A 210 -5.86 -6.47 -14.51
N VAL A 211 -4.80 -6.43 -13.71
CA VAL A 211 -4.77 -6.90 -12.32
C VAL A 211 -5.04 -5.76 -11.33
N THR A 212 -4.37 -4.63 -11.53
CA THR A 212 -4.27 -3.47 -10.61
C THR A 212 -5.62 -2.85 -10.24
N ASN A 213 -5.71 -2.31 -9.02
CA ASN A 213 -6.87 -1.59 -8.47
C ASN A 213 -6.48 -0.52 -7.43
N TYR A 214 -5.59 0.44 -7.77
CA TYR A 214 -5.23 1.55 -6.86
C TYR A 214 -6.37 2.54 -6.56
N LYS A 215 -7.60 2.27 -7.02
CA LYS A 215 -8.85 2.99 -6.68
C LYS A 215 -9.92 2.09 -6.04
N GLY A 216 -9.50 0.96 -5.48
CA GLY A 216 -10.30 0.05 -4.68
C GLY A 216 -9.38 -0.81 -3.82
N ASN A 217 -9.83 -1.98 -3.34
CA ASN A 217 -9.05 -2.88 -2.50
C ASN A 217 -8.42 -2.20 -1.26
N TYR A 218 -9.21 -1.39 -0.55
CA TYR A 218 -8.78 -0.58 0.60
C TYR A 218 -8.75 -1.32 1.95
N GLY A 219 -9.27 -2.54 2.03
CA GLY A 219 -9.33 -3.36 3.25
C GLY A 219 -7.95 -3.60 3.85
N ASN A 220 -7.83 -3.47 5.17
CA ASN A 220 -6.57 -3.64 5.89
C ASN A 220 -6.56 -4.96 6.68
N LEU A 221 -7.46 -5.12 7.66
CA LEU A 221 -7.79 -6.44 8.19
C LEU A 221 -8.90 -7.07 7.34
N LEU A 222 -10.12 -6.51 7.34
CA LEU A 222 -11.20 -7.07 6.53
C LEU A 222 -11.20 -6.49 5.11
N PHE A 223 -11.06 -7.40 4.13
CA PHE A 223 -11.40 -7.12 2.74
C PHE A 223 -12.92 -7.15 2.51
N PHE A 224 -13.70 -7.64 3.48
CA PHE A 224 -15.17 -7.59 3.46
C PHE A 224 -15.71 -6.18 3.19
N TRP A 225 -15.05 -5.12 3.68
CA TRP A 225 -15.47 -3.74 3.42
C TRP A 225 -15.39 -3.36 1.93
N ASP A 226 -14.41 -3.88 1.18
CA ASP A 226 -14.37 -3.69 -0.27
C ASP A 226 -15.50 -4.42 -1.01
N VAL A 227 -15.90 -5.59 -0.51
CA VAL A 227 -17.03 -6.35 -1.06
C VAL A 227 -18.34 -5.63 -0.75
N LEU A 228 -18.52 -5.16 0.49
CA LEU A 228 -19.73 -4.46 0.94
C LEU A 228 -19.92 -3.09 0.27
N PHE A 229 -18.85 -2.30 0.13
CA PHE A 229 -18.90 -0.93 -0.39
C PHE A 229 -18.48 -0.80 -1.88
N GLY A 230 -18.48 -1.91 -2.61
CA GLY A 230 -18.33 -1.94 -4.08
C GLY A 230 -16.95 -1.56 -4.62
N THR A 231 -15.89 -1.74 -3.84
CA THR A 231 -14.50 -1.39 -4.24
C THR A 231 -13.59 -2.61 -4.46
N ALA A 232 -14.11 -3.83 -4.31
CA ALA A 232 -13.37 -5.08 -4.49
C ALA A 232 -13.09 -5.42 -5.98
N LYS A 233 -11.82 -5.71 -6.28
CA LYS A 233 -11.36 -6.40 -7.49
C LYS A 233 -10.55 -7.62 -7.09
N ILE A 234 -11.16 -8.80 -7.22
CA ILE A 234 -10.57 -10.10 -6.86
C ILE A 234 -10.12 -10.79 -8.14
N THR A 235 -8.81 -10.84 -8.39
CA THR A 235 -8.24 -11.38 -9.64
C THR A 235 -7.50 -12.70 -9.46
N ARG A 236 -7.14 -13.07 -8.22
CA ARG A 236 -6.20 -14.17 -7.89
C ARG A 236 -4.82 -14.04 -8.56
N GLN A 237 -4.48 -12.83 -8.97
CA GLN A 237 -3.24 -12.47 -9.68
C GLN A 237 -2.53 -11.32 -8.96
N TYR A 238 -1.34 -10.95 -9.45
CA TYR A 238 -0.48 -9.93 -8.82
C TYR A 238 0.11 -9.04 -9.92
N PRO A 239 0.13 -7.70 -9.76
CA PRO A 239 0.73 -6.79 -10.74
C PRO A 239 2.19 -7.14 -11.04
N ALA A 240 2.60 -6.87 -12.28
CA ALA A 240 3.99 -7.02 -12.72
C ALA A 240 4.89 -5.88 -12.20
N GLN A 241 4.31 -4.73 -11.86
CA GLN A 241 5.01 -3.55 -11.36
C GLN A 241 4.20 -2.89 -10.24
N TYR A 242 4.89 -2.34 -9.25
CA TYR A 242 4.31 -1.63 -8.10
C TYR A 242 4.82 -0.19 -8.06
N GLY A 243 4.05 0.71 -7.46
CA GLY A 243 4.47 2.10 -7.22
C GLY A 243 3.36 3.11 -7.50
N ILE A 244 3.74 4.28 -8.02
CA ILE A 244 2.80 5.33 -8.45
C ILE A 244 3.18 5.82 -9.85
N GLU A 245 2.23 5.79 -10.79
CA GLU A 245 2.43 6.29 -12.15
C GLU A 245 2.58 7.84 -12.19
N GLY A 246 3.44 8.33 -13.08
CA GLY A 246 3.60 9.76 -13.38
C GLY A 246 4.13 10.66 -12.24
N MET A 247 4.40 10.12 -11.06
CA MET A 247 4.69 10.92 -9.86
C MET A 247 6.17 11.31 -9.70
N PHE A 248 6.37 12.54 -9.21
CA PHE A 248 7.70 13.09 -8.95
C PHE A 248 8.38 12.41 -7.76
N TYR A 249 9.70 12.24 -7.88
CA TYR A 249 10.57 11.81 -6.78
C TYR A 249 10.33 12.66 -5.52
N ALA A 250 10.09 11.97 -4.41
CA ALA A 250 10.06 12.53 -3.07
C ALA A 250 11.15 11.85 -2.24
N ASN A 251 12.05 12.63 -1.65
CA ASN A 251 13.02 12.07 -0.71
C ASN A 251 12.33 11.63 0.59
N TRP A 252 13.08 10.93 1.46
CA TRP A 252 12.58 10.41 2.72
C TRP A 252 11.91 11.46 3.62
N LYS A 253 12.33 12.74 3.55
CA LYS A 253 11.72 13.84 4.33
C LYS A 253 10.34 14.23 3.80
N GLU A 254 10.17 14.35 2.47
CA GLU A 254 8.84 14.62 1.89
C GLU A 254 7.88 13.45 2.15
N GLN A 255 8.37 12.20 2.09
CA GLN A 255 7.54 11.03 2.40
C GLN A 255 7.05 11.03 3.86
N LEU A 256 7.92 11.32 4.83
CA LEU A 256 7.57 11.26 6.25
C LEU A 256 6.83 12.49 6.80
N ILE A 257 7.15 13.71 6.34
CA ILE A 257 6.66 14.97 6.96
C ILE A 257 6.14 16.03 5.98
N TRP A 258 5.76 15.69 4.75
CA TRP A 258 4.88 16.58 3.96
C TRP A 258 3.60 16.90 4.76
N PRO A 259 3.08 18.14 4.78
CA PRO A 259 3.45 19.26 3.92
C PRO A 259 4.62 20.14 4.42
N LEU A 260 5.17 19.88 5.62
CA LEU A 260 6.23 20.68 6.24
C LEU A 260 7.54 20.67 5.42
N TYR A 261 7.86 19.53 4.80
CA TYR A 261 8.97 19.41 3.86
C TYR A 261 8.49 18.97 2.47
N LYS A 262 9.10 19.57 1.43
CA LYS A 262 8.90 19.23 0.02
C LYS A 262 10.28 19.15 -0.64
N THR A 263 10.54 18.10 -1.40
CA THR A 263 11.82 17.90 -2.10
C THR A 263 12.00 19.01 -3.13
N PRO A 264 13.14 19.72 -3.15
CA PRO A 264 13.43 20.71 -4.18
C PRO A 264 13.37 20.07 -5.57
N ARG A 265 12.54 20.64 -6.45
CA ARG A 265 12.33 20.12 -7.81
C ARG A 265 13.08 21.02 -8.79
N LYS A 266 13.90 20.44 -9.66
CA LYS A 266 14.46 21.18 -10.80
C LYS A 266 13.30 21.71 -11.65
N PRO A 267 13.34 22.97 -12.13
CA PRO A 267 12.33 23.48 -13.07
C PRO A 267 12.17 22.52 -14.26
N ARG A 268 10.94 22.27 -14.68
CA ARG A 268 10.68 21.50 -15.91
C ARG A 268 11.21 22.31 -17.08
N VAL A 269 12.30 21.85 -17.71
CA VAL A 269 12.79 22.42 -18.96
C VAL A 269 11.69 22.22 -19.99
N VAL A 270 10.95 23.29 -20.28
CA VAL A 270 10.01 23.33 -21.40
C VAL A 270 10.86 23.38 -22.66
N ARG A 271 11.07 22.21 -23.28
CA ARG A 271 11.50 22.18 -24.68
C ARG A 271 10.37 22.79 -25.49
N SER A 272 10.59 24.00 -26.02
CA SER A 272 9.70 24.60 -27.01
C SER A 272 9.46 23.58 -28.14
N PRO A 273 8.25 23.50 -28.72
CA PRO A 273 8.04 22.67 -29.89
C PRO A 273 8.99 23.15 -30.99
N SER A 274 9.82 22.25 -31.51
CA SER A 274 10.76 22.57 -32.58
C SER A 274 9.97 23.03 -33.80
N THR A 275 10.12 24.29 -34.19
CA THR A 275 9.64 24.81 -35.46
C THR A 275 10.28 23.99 -36.57
N LYS A 276 9.51 23.08 -37.18
CA LYS A 276 9.87 22.49 -38.46
C LYS A 276 9.82 23.61 -39.49
N VAL A 277 10.97 24.19 -39.80
CA VAL A 277 11.14 25.00 -41.00
C VAL A 277 10.98 24.05 -42.18
N ASN A 278 9.91 24.20 -42.94
CA ASN A 278 9.71 23.48 -44.19
C ASN A 278 10.62 24.14 -45.25
N ASP A 279 11.85 23.66 -45.37
CA ASP A 279 12.71 24.04 -46.48
C ASP A 279 12.28 23.29 -47.75
N ALA A 280 11.39 23.92 -48.52
CA ALA A 280 10.82 23.40 -49.75
C ALA A 280 11.65 23.84 -50.98
N SER A 281 12.88 23.33 -51.09
CA SER A 281 13.86 23.76 -52.10
C SER A 281 14.60 22.62 -52.83
N GLN A 282 13.87 21.61 -53.33
CA GLN A 282 14.41 20.70 -54.35
C GLN A 282 13.81 20.99 -55.74
N PRO A 283 14.62 21.35 -56.75
CA PRO A 283 14.16 21.47 -58.13
C PRO A 283 13.91 20.10 -58.78
N LEU A 284 13.18 20.10 -59.90
CA LEU A 284 12.54 18.92 -60.49
C LEU A 284 13.11 18.53 -61.86
N ILE A 285 13.10 17.21 -62.14
CA ILE A 285 13.33 16.52 -63.45
C ILE A 285 14.69 16.75 -64.17
N PRO A 286 15.10 15.92 -65.17
CA PRO A 286 14.39 14.82 -65.85
C PRO A 286 15.02 13.41 -65.79
N ASN A 287 14.30 12.44 -66.35
CA ASN A 287 14.61 11.01 -66.42
C ASN A 287 14.88 10.60 -67.88
N THR A 288 15.99 9.87 -68.14
CA THR A 288 16.30 9.32 -69.48
C THR A 288 17.05 7.98 -69.39
N LYS A 289 16.76 7.08 -70.33
CA LYS A 289 17.29 5.70 -70.40
C LYS A 289 18.65 5.63 -71.09
N GLN A 290 19.52 4.68 -70.71
CA GLN A 290 20.11 3.71 -71.65
C GLN A 290 20.83 2.52 -70.98
N ILE A 291 20.97 1.44 -71.76
CA ILE A 291 21.50 0.07 -71.56
C ILE A 291 22.00 -0.31 -72.99
N PRO A 292 23.11 -1.07 -73.26
CA PRO A 292 23.62 -2.27 -72.58
C PRO A 292 25.18 -2.41 -72.47
N THR A 293 25.64 -3.65 -72.24
CA THR A 293 26.99 -4.26 -72.39
C THR A 293 27.95 -4.15 -71.19
N GLY A 294 28.58 -5.24 -70.72
CA GLY A 294 28.40 -6.66 -71.09
C GLY A 294 29.20 -7.66 -70.20
N GLU A 295 28.88 -8.96 -70.34
CA GLU A 295 29.72 -10.18 -70.06
C GLU A 295 30.23 -10.42 -68.60
N THR A 296 29.86 -11.48 -67.85
CA THR A 296 30.21 -12.94 -67.88
C THR A 296 31.69 -13.27 -67.62
N ILE A 297 32.17 -14.29 -66.86
CA ILE A 297 31.68 -15.46 -66.05
C ILE A 297 32.81 -15.83 -65.02
N GLU A 298 32.74 -16.68 -63.99
CA GLU A 298 31.76 -17.55 -63.27
C GLU A 298 31.76 -17.14 -61.75
N SER A 299 31.05 -17.69 -60.74
CA SER A 299 30.33 -18.96 -60.44
C SER A 299 31.16 -20.13 -59.86
N LYS A 300 30.51 -20.97 -59.01
CA LYS A 300 30.98 -22.14 -58.19
C LYS A 300 31.90 -21.83 -56.99
N ALA A 301 31.78 -22.53 -55.85
CA ALA A 301 30.71 -23.44 -55.37
C ALA A 301 30.70 -23.46 -53.83
#